data_AF-A0A0J5FPY1-F1
#
_entry.id   AF-A0A0J5FPY1-F1
#
_cell.length_a   1.000
_cell.length_b   1.000
_cell.length_c   1.000
_cell.angle_alpha   90.00
_cell.angle_beta   90.00
_cell.angle_gamma   90.00
#
_symmetry.space_group_name_H-M   'P 1'
#
loop_
_entity.id
_entity.type
_entity.pdbx_description
1 polymer ?
#
loop_
_entity_poly.entity_id
_entity_poly.type
_entity_poly.pdbx_seq_one_letter_code
_entity_poly.pdbx_strand_id
1 'polypeptide(L)'
;MTLALRLGKTLSELQRDLSASELLCWLAYDRVSPVGDERGDIQAAQIAAAVYQSQGGKVALRDVLLQWREPGADSDRAPGLEAFLSNLS
;
A
#
# COMPACT_ATOMS: atom_id res chain seq x y z
N MET A 1 3.56 5.63 7.73
CA MET A 1 4.21 6.74 7.00
C MET A 1 3.53 7.06 5.67
N THR A 2 2.78 6.14 5.06
CA THR A 2 2.22 6.29 3.71
C THR A 2 1.13 7.35 3.58
N LEU A 3 0.36 7.62 4.66
CA LEU A 3 -0.76 8.58 4.61
C LEU A 3 -0.33 10.02 4.30
N ALA A 4 0.81 10.48 4.86
CA ALA A 4 1.34 11.82 4.58
C ALA A 4 1.65 12.01 3.08
N LEU A 5 2.35 11.03 2.49
CA LEU A 5 2.65 11.00 1.06
C LEU A 5 1.39 10.96 0.20
N ARG A 6 0.39 10.15 0.60
CA ARG A 6 -0.91 10.03 -0.09
C ARG A 6 -1.73 11.32 -0.04
N LEU A 7 -1.54 12.15 0.98
CA LEU A 7 -2.18 13.46 1.11
C LEU A 7 -1.35 14.59 0.46
N GLY A 8 -0.19 14.28 -0.14
CA GLY A 8 0.70 15.27 -0.73
C GLY A 8 1.34 16.22 0.28
N LYS A 9 1.41 15.81 1.56
CA LYS A 9 1.96 16.61 2.66
C LYS A 9 3.21 15.95 3.23
N THR A 10 4.14 16.76 3.69
CA THR A 10 5.24 16.29 4.52
C THR A 10 4.72 15.87 5.90
N LEU A 11 5.49 15.05 6.63
CA LEU A 11 5.11 14.62 7.97
C LEU A 11 5.00 15.80 8.95
N SER A 12 5.86 16.81 8.79
CA SER A 12 5.83 18.04 9.58
C SER A 12 4.58 18.87 9.34
N GLU A 13 4.15 19.01 8.09
CA GLU A 13 2.89 19.70 7.74
C GLU A 13 1.68 18.94 8.27
N LEU A 14 1.69 17.61 8.22
CA LEU A 14 0.62 16.78 8.78
C LEU A 14 0.49 16.98 10.30
N GLN A 15 1.62 17.01 11.02
CA GLN A 15 1.63 17.22 12.47
C GLN A 15 1.20 18.62 12.88
N ARG A 16 1.52 19.64 12.07
CA ARG A 16 1.19 21.03 12.37
C ARG A 16 -0.25 21.38 12.02
N ASP A 17 -0.73 20.91 10.88
CA ASP A 17 -1.96 21.43 10.27
C ASP A 17 -3.17 20.49 10.41
N LEU A 18 -2.99 19.26 10.92
CA LEU A 18 -4.04 18.24 10.95
C LEU A 18 -4.30 17.75 12.38
N SER A 19 -5.54 17.82 12.82
CA SER A 19 -5.92 17.39 14.17
C SER A 19 -5.85 15.87 14.33
N ALA A 20 -5.65 15.39 15.56
CA ALA A 20 -5.62 13.95 15.82
C ALA A 20 -6.92 13.24 15.38
N SER A 21 -8.08 13.90 15.55
CA SER A 21 -9.37 13.37 15.11
C SER A 21 -9.47 13.22 13.59
N GLU A 22 -9.02 14.23 12.83
CA GLU A 22 -9.03 14.15 11.37
C GLU A 22 -8.06 13.08 10.87
N LEU A 23 -6.90 12.95 11.52
CA LEU A 23 -5.92 11.92 11.18
C LEU A 23 -6.52 10.52 11.34
N LEU A 24 -7.28 10.30 12.41
CA LEU A 24 -7.99 9.05 12.66
C LEU A 24 -9.09 8.79 11.62
N CYS A 25 -9.85 9.82 11.22
CA CYS A 25 -10.83 9.69 10.14
C CYS A 25 -10.16 9.30 8.82
N TRP A 26 -9.05 9.93 8.45
CA TRP A 26 -8.30 9.58 7.25
C TRP A 26 -7.74 8.16 7.31
N LEU A 27 -7.25 7.73 8.47
CA LEU A 27 -6.80 6.35 8.67
C LEU A 27 -7.95 5.35 8.53
N ALA A 28 -9.12 5.66 9.08
CA ALA A 28 -10.31 4.83 8.94
C ALA A 28 -10.79 4.76 7.48
N TYR A 29 -10.74 5.88 6.77
CA TYR A 29 -11.09 5.95 5.35
C TYR A 29 -10.15 5.13 4.47
N ASP A 30 -8.82 5.22 4.69
CA ASP A 30 -7.82 4.45 3.94
C ASP A 30 -8.02 2.94 4.07
N ARG A 31 -8.54 2.44 5.21
CA ARG A 31 -8.88 1.02 5.40
C ARG A 31 -10.08 0.56 4.57
N VAL A 32 -11.04 1.44 4.29
CA VAL A 32 -12.24 1.12 3.52
C VAL A 32 -11.98 1.31 2.02
N SER A 33 -11.24 2.35 1.68
CA SER A 33 -10.96 2.73 0.31
C SER A 33 -9.51 3.19 0.21
N PRO A 34 -8.57 2.30 -0.15
CA PRO A 34 -7.16 2.64 -0.15
C PRO A 34 -6.91 3.86 -1.03
N VAL A 35 -6.21 4.84 -0.48
CA VAL A 35 -5.93 6.10 -1.16
C VAL A 35 -4.55 6.00 -1.82
N GLY A 36 -4.46 6.40 -3.09
CA GLY A 36 -3.20 6.42 -3.84
C GLY A 36 -2.92 5.14 -4.64
N ASP A 37 -1.66 4.74 -4.67
CA ASP A 37 -1.08 3.80 -5.65
C ASP A 37 -1.82 2.46 -5.76
N GLU A 38 -2.24 1.89 -4.62
CA GLU A 38 -2.97 0.61 -4.58
C GLU A 38 -4.28 0.65 -5.39
N ARG A 39 -5.00 1.78 -5.36
CA ARG A 39 -6.21 1.95 -6.20
C ARG A 39 -5.85 1.99 -7.68
N GLY A 40 -4.75 2.65 -8.01
CA GLY A 40 -4.23 2.70 -9.38
C GLY A 40 -3.87 1.31 -9.89
N ASP A 41 -3.20 0.51 -9.05
CA ASP A 41 -2.84 -0.87 -9.37
C ASP A 41 -4.07 -1.75 -9.57
N ILE A 42 -5.11 -1.60 -8.74
CA ILE A 42 -6.40 -2.30 -8.92
C ILE A 42 -7.07 -1.90 -10.24
N GLN A 43 -7.11 -0.61 -10.56
CA GLN A 43 -7.69 -0.14 -11.83
C GLN A 43 -6.91 -0.66 -13.03
N ALA A 44 -5.58 -0.63 -12.98
CA ALA A 44 -4.72 -1.17 -14.03
C ALA A 44 -4.97 -2.68 -14.22
N ALA A 45 -5.08 -3.44 -13.12
CA ALA A 45 -5.40 -4.85 -13.16
C ALA A 45 -6.80 -5.11 -13.74
N GLN A 46 -7.80 -4.28 -13.45
CA GLN A 46 -9.14 -4.36 -14.04
C GLN A 46 -9.08 -4.21 -15.57
N ILE A 47 -8.37 -3.19 -16.06
CA ILE A 47 -8.22 -2.93 -17.50
C ILE A 47 -7.48 -4.10 -18.16
N ALA A 48 -6.35 -4.52 -17.60
CA ALA A 48 -5.56 -5.60 -18.14
C ALA A 48 -6.34 -6.93 -18.18
N ALA A 49 -7.05 -7.28 -17.10
CA ALA A 49 -7.91 -8.46 -17.08
C ALA A 49 -9.02 -8.39 -18.14
N ALA A 50 -9.67 -7.23 -18.31
CA ALA A 50 -10.69 -7.04 -19.34
C ALA A 50 -10.13 -7.21 -20.76
N VAL A 51 -8.92 -6.70 -21.02
CA VAL A 51 -8.23 -6.83 -22.32
C VAL A 51 -7.81 -8.29 -22.60
N TYR A 52 -7.38 -9.04 -21.59
CA TYR A 52 -7.10 -10.46 -21.74
C TYR A 52 -8.36 -11.28 -21.97
N GLN A 53 -9.43 -10.98 -21.22
CA GLN A 53 -10.72 -11.67 -21.34
C GLN A 53 -11.40 -11.41 -22.68
N SER A 54 -11.29 -10.20 -23.24
CA SER A 54 -11.84 -9.89 -24.57
C SER A 54 -11.16 -10.68 -25.70
N GLN A 55 -9.94 -11.15 -25.50
CA GLN A 55 -9.21 -12.03 -26.42
C GLN A 55 -9.46 -13.52 -26.16
N GLY A 56 -10.37 -13.86 -25.24
CA GLY A 56 -10.69 -15.25 -24.86
C GLY A 56 -9.80 -15.84 -23.77
N GLY A 57 -8.90 -15.03 -23.18
CA GLY A 57 -8.06 -15.45 -22.04
C GLY A 57 -8.86 -15.55 -20.74
N LYS A 58 -8.73 -16.68 -20.03
CA LYS A 58 -9.37 -16.88 -18.72
C LYS A 58 -8.44 -16.41 -17.60
N VAL A 59 -8.38 -15.09 -17.41
CA VAL A 59 -7.52 -14.46 -16.39
C VAL A 59 -8.41 -13.81 -15.33
N ALA A 60 -8.22 -14.16 -14.06
CA ALA A 60 -8.92 -13.49 -12.97
C ALA A 60 -8.20 -12.19 -12.59
N LEU A 61 -8.92 -11.22 -12.03
CA LEU A 61 -8.33 -9.94 -11.59
C LEU A 61 -7.08 -10.13 -10.71
N ARG A 62 -7.16 -11.06 -9.75
CA ARG A 62 -6.07 -11.38 -8.82
C ARG A 62 -4.79 -11.87 -9.48
N ASP A 63 -4.89 -12.42 -10.68
CA ASP A 63 -3.73 -12.94 -11.42
C ASP A 63 -2.94 -11.80 -12.09
N VAL A 64 -3.55 -10.61 -12.21
CA VAL A 64 -2.98 -9.43 -12.88
C VAL A 64 -2.68 -8.30 -11.89
N LEU A 65 -3.04 -8.47 -10.60
CA LEU A 65 -2.68 -7.54 -9.55
C LEU A 65 -1.16 -7.59 -9.31
N LEU A 66 -0.54 -6.41 -9.30
CA LEU A 66 0.89 -6.27 -9.00
C LEU A 66 1.16 -6.65 -7.54
N GLN A 67 2.13 -7.54 -7.36
CA GLN A 67 2.62 -7.93 -6.03
C GLN A 67 3.99 -7.31 -5.83
N TRP A 68 4.03 -6.14 -5.18
CA TRP A 68 5.29 -5.43 -4.88
C TRP A 68 6.11 -6.09 -3.78
N ARG A 69 5.49 -6.96 -2.98
CA ARG A 69 6.11 -7.70 -1.88
C ARG A 69 6.03 -9.19 -2.21
N GLU A 70 7.05 -9.96 -1.87
CA GLU A 70 6.99 -11.41 -2.07
C GLU A 70 5.84 -12.02 -1.26
N PRO A 71 5.00 -12.87 -1.87
CA PRO A 71 3.94 -13.57 -1.16
C PRO A 71 4.57 -14.51 -0.11
N GLY A 72 4.34 -14.21 1.17
CA GLY A 72 4.94 -14.94 2.30
C GLY A 72 6.07 -14.22 3.03
N ALA A 73 6.42 -13.00 2.63
CA ALA A 73 7.27 -12.13 3.44
C ALA A 73 6.46 -11.58 4.63
N ASP A 74 6.28 -12.43 5.66
CA ASP A 74 5.74 -12.03 6.96
C ASP A 74 6.42 -10.74 7.45
N SER A 75 5.60 -9.75 7.79
CA SER A 75 6.03 -8.48 8.39
C SER A 75 6.55 -8.63 9.82
N ASP A 76 6.60 -9.85 10.37
CA ASP A 76 6.91 -10.12 11.78
C ASP A 76 8.39 -10.36 12.06
N ARG A 77 9.26 -10.25 11.05
CA ARG A 77 10.69 -10.24 11.27
C ARG A 77 11.23 -8.89 10.86
N ALA A 78 11.69 -8.11 11.83
CA ALA A 78 12.70 -7.08 11.62
C ALA A 78 14.07 -7.79 11.71
N PRO A 79 14.62 -8.39 10.62
CA PRO A 79 15.77 -9.28 10.74
C PRO A 79 17.09 -8.56 10.45
N GLY A 80 17.03 -7.30 10.01
CA GLY A 80 18.18 -6.59 9.46
C GLY A 80 18.86 -5.73 10.52
N LEU A 81 18.12 -4.76 11.05
CA LEU A 81 18.71 -3.74 11.92
C LEU A 81 18.90 -4.23 13.36
N GLU A 82 17.88 -4.81 13.98
CA GLU A 82 17.98 -5.26 15.38
C GLU A 82 18.98 -6.40 15.55
N ALA A 83 19.00 -7.36 14.61
CA ALA A 83 19.97 -8.44 14.59
C ALA A 83 21.42 -7.94 14.34
N PHE A 84 21.57 -6.91 13.51
CA PHE A 84 22.86 -6.27 13.28
C PHE A 84 23.36 -5.54 14.53
N LEU A 85 22.49 -4.80 15.22
CA LEU A 85 22.83 -4.10 16.46
C LEU A 85 23.16 -5.06 17.61
N SER A 86 22.45 -6.19 17.71
CA SER A 86 22.79 -7.21 18.72
C SER A 86 24.15 -7.88 18.48
N ASN A 87 24.64 -7.92 17.25
CA ASN A 87 25.97 -8.47 16.93
C ASN A 87 27.13 -7.50 17.20
N LEU A 88 26.83 -6.22 17.47
CA LEU A 88 27.81 -5.19 17.82
C LEU A 88 27.96 -5.01 19.34
N SER A 89 27.10 -5.65 20.14
CA SER A 89 27.10 -5.63 21.61
C SER A 89 28.02 -6.66 22.23
#